data_AF-A0A5R2MYV5-F1
#
_entry.id   AF-A0A5R2MYV5-F1
#
_cell.length_a   1.000
_cell.length_b   1.000
_cell.length_c   1.000
_cell.angle_alpha   90.00
_cell.angle_beta   90.00
_cell.angle_gamma   90.00
#
_symmetry.space_group_name_H-M   'P 1'
#
loop_
_entity.id
_entity.type
_entity.pdbx_description
1 polymer ?
#
loop_
_entity_poly.entity_id
_entity_poly.type
_entity_poly.pdbx_seq_one_letter_code
_entity_poly.pdbx_strand_id
1 'polypeptide(L)' 'EESFVAQARLQGVAIAPGTSFRISDAPWHPAVRISLGSTTEGELRAGLGVVTKLLLGDPEHLLLAI' A
#
# COMPACT_ATOMS: atom_id res chain seq x y z
N GLU A 1 0.23 8.34 2.23
CA GLU A 1 -0.16 7.22 1.33
C GLU A 1 0.92 6.89 0.31
N GLU A 2 1.40 7.88 -0.47
CA GLU A 2 2.32 7.64 -1.58
C GLU A 2 3.57 6.84 -1.19
N SER A 3 4.23 7.19 -0.08
CA SER A 3 5.37 6.43 0.44
C SER A 3 5.00 4.97 0.79
N PHE A 4 3.83 4.75 1.41
CA PHE A 4 3.35 3.39 1.73
C PHE A 4 3.10 2.57 0.45
N VAL A 5 2.49 3.18 -0.57
CA VAL A 5 2.26 2.56 -1.87
C VAL A 5 3.59 2.25 -2.58
N ALA A 6 4.56 3.16 -2.52
CA ALA A 6 5.90 2.96 -3.08
C ALA A 6 6.63 1.79 -2.38
N GLN A 7 6.57 1.72 -1.05
CA GLN A 7 7.17 0.63 -0.27
C GLN A 7 6.53 -0.72 -0.58
N ALA A 8 5.20 -0.79 -0.67
CA ALA A 8 4.50 -2.01 -1.09
C ALA A 8 4.96 -2.47 -2.49
N ARG A 9 5.10 -1.52 -3.43
CA ARG A 9 5.57 -1.81 -4.78
C ARG A 9 7.02 -2.31 -4.79
N LEU A 10 7.92 -1.75 -3.97
CA LEU A 10 9.30 -2.25 -3.81
C LEU A 10 9.33 -3.69 -3.30
N GLN A 11 8.33 -4.11 -2.52
CA GLN A 11 8.15 -5.48 -2.05
C GLN A 11 7.31 -6.36 -2.99
N GLY A 12 7.07 -5.91 -4.23
CA GLY A 12 6.35 -6.68 -5.25
C GLY A 12 4.82 -6.67 -5.13
N VAL A 13 4.24 -5.81 -4.28
CA VAL A 13 2.79 -5.73 -4.07
C VAL A 13 2.24 -4.42 -4.61
N ALA A 14 1.35 -4.53 -5.61
CA ALA A 14 0.67 -3.38 -6.18
C ALA A 14 -0.62 -3.06 -5.40
N ILE A 15 -0.69 -1.85 -4.86
CA ILE A 15 -1.88 -1.25 -4.22
C ILE A 15 -2.08 0.17 -4.77
N ALA A 16 -3.30 0.69 -4.68
CA ALA A 16 -3.62 2.04 -5.15
C ALA A 16 -3.81 2.99 -3.96
N PRO A 17 -3.35 4.25 -4.04
CA PRO A 17 -3.61 5.23 -2.99
C PRO A 17 -5.10 5.58 -2.95
N GLY A 18 -5.62 5.87 -1.75
CA GLY A 18 -7.01 6.27 -1.56
C GLY A 18 -7.35 7.56 -2.29
N THR A 19 -6.38 8.48 -2.43
CA THR A 19 -6.56 9.76 -3.15
C THR A 19 -7.06 9.60 -4.58
N SER A 20 -6.69 8.51 -5.27
CA SER A 20 -7.13 8.25 -6.65
C SER A 20 -8.63 7.98 -6.79
N PHE A 21 -9.34 7.73 -5.69
CA PHE A 21 -10.77 7.43 -5.66
C PHE A 21 -11.58 8.49 -4.91
N ARG A 22 -10.93 9.59 -4.54
CA ARG A 22 -11.58 10.67 -3.78
C ARG A 22 -12.54 11.45 -4.68
N ILE A 23 -13.75 11.70 -4.19
CA ILE A 23 -14.82 12.43 -4.92
C ILE A 23 -15.19 13.77 -4.27
N SER A 24 -14.57 14.13 -3.15
CA SER A 24 -14.78 15.41 -2.46
C SER A 24 -13.51 15.88 -1.78
N ASP A 25 -13.45 17.17 -1.45
CA ASP A 25 -12.32 17.76 -0.72
C ASP A 25 -12.57 17.83 0.80
N ALA A 26 -13.53 17.04 1.31
CA ALA A 26 -13.75 16.91 2.75
C ALA A 26 -12.49 16.36 3.46
N PRO A 27 -12.30 16.66 4.76
CA PRO A 27 -11.25 16.02 5.55
C PRO A 27 -11.29 14.51 5.40
N TRP A 28 -10.11 13.89 5.28
CA TRP A 28 -9.99 12.49 4.97
C TRP A 28 -8.84 11.84 5.75
N HIS A 29 -8.91 10.53 5.87
CA HIS A 29 -7.85 9.73 6.44
C HIS A 29 -7.07 9.00 5.33
N PRO A 30 -5.73 8.95 5.42
CA PRO A 30 -4.93 8.14 4.52
C PRO A 30 -5.40 6.69 4.47
N ALA A 31 -5.67 6.17 3.28
CA ALA A 31 -6.11 4.82 2.98
C ALA A 31 -5.46 4.29 1.69
N VAL A 32 -5.59 2.99 1.46
CA VAL A 32 -5.21 2.35 0.19
C VAL A 32 -6.33 1.44 -0.27
N ARG A 33 -6.42 1.22 -1.58
CA ARG A 33 -7.36 0.29 -2.19
C ARG A 33 -6.64 -0.97 -2.65
N ILE A 34 -7.20 -2.13 -2.30
CA ILE A 34 -6.69 -3.45 -2.68
C ILE A 34 -7.71 -4.08 -3.64
N SER A 35 -7.25 -4.53 -4.81
CA SER A 35 -8.07 -5.30 -5.74
C SER A 35 -8.05 -6.77 -5.34
N LEU A 36 -9.23 -7.40 -5.24
CA LEU A 36 -9.36 -8.83 -4.96
C LEU A 36 -9.50 -9.68 -6.23
N GLY A 37 -9.97 -9.09 -7.33
CA GLY A 37 -10.42 -9.82 -8.51
C GLY A 37 -9.30 -10.27 -9.47
N SER A 38 -8.05 -9.89 -9.21
CA SER A 38 -6.91 -10.12 -10.11
C SER A 38 -5.87 -11.08 -9.55
N THR A 39 -6.19 -11.80 -8.47
CA THR A 39 -5.25 -12.63 -7.71
C THR A 39 -5.91 -13.93 -7.26
N THR A 40 -5.14 -15.01 -7.20
CA THR A 40 -5.51 -16.23 -6.47
C THR A 40 -5.58 -15.97 -4.96
N GLU A 41 -6.20 -16.87 -4.19
CA GLU A 41 -6.23 -16.75 -2.73
C GLU A 41 -4.81 -16.72 -2.12
N GLY A 42 -3.90 -17.54 -2.66
CA GLY A 42 -2.52 -17.60 -2.19
C GLY A 42 -1.77 -16.28 -2.41
N GLU A 43 -1.90 -15.69 -3.60
CA GLU A 43 -1.32 -14.38 -3.92
C GLU A 43 -1.93 -13.27 -3.07
N LEU A 44 -3.25 -13.29 -2.87
CA LEU A 44 -3.92 -12.32 -2.01
C LEU A 44 -3.40 -12.42 -0.57
N ARG A 45 -3.27 -13.62 -0.02
CA ARG A 45 -2.74 -13.85 1.33
C ARG A 45 -1.29 -13.37 1.45
N ALA A 46 -0.44 -13.67 0.47
CA ALA A 46 0.94 -13.22 0.45
C ALA A 46 1.03 -11.68 0.39
N GLY A 47 0.24 -11.05 -0.49
CA GLY A 47 0.19 -9.60 -0.63
C GLY A 47 -0.30 -8.90 0.64
N LEU A 48 -1.37 -9.40 1.26
CA LEU A 48 -1.86 -8.88 2.54
C LEU A 48 -0.85 -9.04 3.68
N GLY A 49 -0.04 -10.12 3.65
CA GLY A 49 1.07 -10.29 4.58
C GLY A 49 2.11 -9.17 4.47
N VAL A 50 2.48 -8.76 3.25
CA VAL A 50 3.38 -7.62 3.01
C VAL A 50 2.75 -6.31 3.50
N VAL A 51 1.48 -6.05 3.14
CA VAL A 51 0.76 -4.84 3.59
C VAL A 51 0.70 -4.77 5.12
N THR A 52 0.47 -5.90 5.79
CA THR A 52 0.42 -5.98 7.26
C THR A 52 1.79 -5.70 7.87
N LYS A 53 2.86 -6.26 7.32
CA LYS A 53 4.23 -5.98 7.78
C LYS A 53 4.59 -4.51 7.62
N LEU A 54 4.22 -3.88 6.50
CA LEU A 54 4.43 -2.45 6.27
C LEU A 54 3.61 -1.56 7.21
N LEU A 55 2.39 -1.98 7.57
CA LEU A 55 1.52 -1.22 8.46
C LEU A 55 1.97 -1.30 9.93
N LEU A 56 2.50 -2.46 10.34
CA LEU A 56 2.93 -2.72 11.72
C LEU A 56 4.42 -2.44 11.95
N GLY A 57 5.22 -2.41 10.90
CA GLY A 57 6.65 -2.08 10.97
C GLY A 57 6.88 -0.59 11.11
N ASP A 58 7.98 -0.21 11.76
CA ASP A 58 8.48 1.16 11.68
C ASP A 58 8.86 1.43 10.22
N PRO A 59 8.48 2.58 9.64
CA PRO A 59 8.96 2.94 8.31
C PRO A 59 10.49 3.07 8.38
N GLU A 60 11.20 2.06 7.91
CA GLU A 60 12.63 2.18 7.66
C GLU A 60 12.79 3.39 6.73
N HIS A 61 13.47 4.41 7.25
CA HIS A 61 13.73 5.60 6.48
C HIS A 61 14.51 5.15 5.25
N LEU A 62 13.95 5.39 4.06
CA LEU A 62 14.68 5.24 2.81
C LEU A 62 15.89 6.16 2.93
N LEU A 63 17.03 5.60 3.33
CA LEU A 63 18.30 6.29 3.24
C LEU A 63 18.55 6.48 1.75
N LEU A 64 18.38 7.72 1.29
CA LEU A 64 18.87 8.15 -0.01
C LEU A 64 20.36 7.84 -0.03
N ALA A 65 20.74 6.78 -0.73
CA ALA A 65 22.10 6.59 -1.18
C ALA A 65 22.34 7.66 -2.25
N ILE A 66 22.95 8.77 -1.83
CA ILE A 66 23.53 9.79 -2.70
C ILE A 66 24.95 9.35 -3.03
#